data_AF-A0AAD3YQE0-F1
#
_entry.id   AF-A0AAD3YQE0-F1
#
_cell.length_a   1.000
_cell.length_b   1.000
_cell.length_c   1.000
_cell.angle_alpha   90.00
_cell.angle_beta   90.00
_cell.angle_gamma   90.00
#
_symmetry.space_group_name_H-M   'P 1'
#
loop_
_entity.id
_entity.type
_entity.pdbx_description
1 polymer ?
#
loop_
_entity_poly.entity_id
_entity_poly.type
_entity_poly.pdbx_seq_one_letter_code
_entity_poly.pdbx_strand_id
1 'polypeptide(L)'
;MNKSQVEIFMLMVREGSIHFASQRLSIAPSLITTSICALENELGFNLITRGRNIRKVILTEKGHAFYRLAPDLLRLLNAIADIRAGIKQPGKTCPPGAIINSGQENTGRF
;
A
#
# COMPACT_ATOMS: atom_id res chain seq x y z
N MET A 1 3.11 14.22 -5.25
CA MET A 1 2.90 12.75 -5.16
C MET A 1 1.81 12.45 -4.16
N ASN A 2 0.71 11.86 -4.65
CA ASN A 2 -0.44 11.52 -3.82
C ASN A 2 -0.51 10.01 -3.54
N LYS A 3 -0.99 9.64 -2.36
CA LYS A 3 -1.21 8.23 -1.96
C LYS A 3 -1.99 7.44 -3.01
N SER A 4 -3.09 8.00 -3.51
CA SER A 4 -3.95 7.35 -4.49
C SER A 4 -3.23 7.05 -5.81
N GLN A 5 -2.28 7.89 -6.23
CA GLN A 5 -1.49 7.62 -7.45
C GLN A 5 -0.59 6.40 -7.28
N VAL A 6 0.02 6.24 -6.09
CA VAL A 6 0.85 5.08 -5.74
C VAL A 6 0.01 3.79 -5.67
N GLU A 7 -1.20 3.87 -5.11
CA GLU A 7 -2.14 2.75 -5.06
C GLU A 7 -2.60 2.32 -6.47
N ILE A 8 -2.96 3.29 -7.31
CA ILE A 8 -3.32 3.06 -8.71
C ILE A 8 -2.16 2.37 -9.45
N PHE A 9 -0.94 2.86 -9.27
CA PHE A 9 0.26 2.26 -9.86
C PHE A 9 0.45 0.80 -9.41
N MET A 10 0.41 0.53 -8.10
CA MET A 10 0.61 -0.83 -7.59
C MET A 10 -0.44 -1.81 -8.11
N LEU A 11 -1.71 -1.39 -8.16
CA LEU A 11 -2.77 -2.23 -8.69
C LEU A 11 -2.61 -2.46 -10.19
N MET A 12 -2.28 -1.42 -10.95
CA MET A 12 -2.07 -1.51 -12.39
C MET A 12 -0.93 -2.48 -12.75
N VAL A 13 0.17 -2.45 -11.99
CA VAL A 13 1.27 -3.41 -12.13
C VAL A 13 0.83 -4.83 -11.78
N ARG A 14 0.05 -5.00 -10.70
CA ARG A 14 -0.45 -6.31 -10.25
C ARG A 14 -1.37 -6.97 -11.29
N GLU A 15 -2.29 -6.20 -11.87
CA GLU A 15 -3.22 -6.69 -12.88
C GLU A 15 -2.56 -6.83 -14.26
N GLY A 16 -1.43 -6.15 -14.50
CA GLY A 16 -0.73 -6.14 -15.79
C GLY A 16 -1.51 -5.48 -16.93
N SER A 17 -2.68 -4.90 -16.64
CA SER A 17 -3.56 -4.25 -17.61
C SER A 17 -4.28 -3.06 -16.99
N ILE A 18 -4.31 -1.95 -17.73
CA ILE A 18 -5.05 -0.74 -17.36
C ILE A 18 -6.56 -1.02 -17.31
N HIS A 19 -7.06 -1.89 -18.19
CA HIS A 19 -8.49 -2.20 -18.25
C HIS A 19 -8.96 -2.97 -17.00
N PHE A 20 -8.23 -4.01 -16.59
CA PHE A 20 -8.55 -4.74 -15.37
C PHE A 20 -8.39 -3.88 -14.11
N ALA A 21 -7.35 -3.04 -14.05
CA ALA A 21 -7.19 -2.09 -12.95
C ALA A 21 -8.35 -1.08 -12.87
N SER A 22 -8.85 -0.59 -14.02
CA SER A 22 -10.03 0.27 -14.10
C SER A 22 -11.28 -0.40 -13.53
N GLN A 23 -11.53 -1.66 -13.91
CA GLN A 23 -12.67 -2.41 -13.37
C GLN A 23 -12.54 -2.65 -11.85
N ARG A 24 -11.32 -2.92 -11.36
CA ARG A 24 -11.07 -3.15 -9.93
C ARG A 24 -11.24 -1.90 -9.08
N LEU A 25 -10.85 -0.73 -9.60
CA LEU A 25 -10.97 0.55 -8.90
C LEU A 25 -12.29 1.27 -9.16
N SER A 26 -13.11 0.77 -10.09
CA SER A 26 -14.33 1.43 -10.55
C SER A 26 -14.08 2.87 -11.03
N ILE A 27 -12.94 3.11 -11.67
CA ILE A 27 -12.58 4.43 -12.24
C ILE A 27 -12.31 4.34 -13.73
N ALA A 28 -12.47 5.46 -14.44
CA ALA A 28 -12.21 5.52 -15.88
C ALA A 28 -10.73 5.22 -16.21
N PRO A 29 -10.42 4.45 -17.28
CA PRO A 29 -9.05 4.18 -17.71
C PRO A 29 -8.22 5.46 -17.95
N SER A 30 -8.86 6.53 -18.42
CA SER A 30 -8.24 7.85 -18.62
C SER A 30 -7.75 8.48 -17.31
N LEU A 31 -8.45 8.25 -16.20
CA LEU A 31 -8.03 8.73 -14.88
C LEU A 31 -6.78 7.98 -14.39
N ILE A 32 -6.70 6.67 -14.65
CA ILE A 32 -5.51 5.86 -14.34
C ILE A 32 -4.31 6.38 -15.12
N THR A 33 -4.43 6.53 -16.44
CA THR A 33 -3.31 7.01 -17.27
C THR A 33 -2.87 8.42 -16.87
N THR A 34 -3.82 9.30 -16.54
CA THR A 34 -3.52 10.66 -16.09
C THR A 34 -2.82 10.67 -14.73
N SER A 35 -3.29 9.86 -13.78
CA SER A 35 -2.70 9.73 -12.45
C SER A 35 -1.26 9.22 -12.52
N ILE A 36 -0.98 8.29 -13.43
CA ILE A 36 0.36 7.72 -13.63
C ILE A 36 1.27 8.71 -14.33
N CYS A 37 0.77 9.42 -15.35
CA CYS A 37 1.53 10.47 -16.00
C CYS A 37 1.92 11.57 -15.01
N ALA A 38 0.99 11.98 -14.13
CA ALA A 38 1.27 12.93 -13.07
C ALA A 38 2.33 12.40 -12.09
N LEU A 39 2.24 11.13 -11.70
CA LEU A 39 3.24 10.48 -10.84
C LEU A 39 4.63 10.43 -11.50
N GLU A 40 4.72 10.04 -12.77
CA GLU A 40 5.97 10.01 -13.53
C GLU A 40 6.59 11.41 -13.66
N ASN A 41 5.77 12.43 -13.90
CA ASN A 41 6.21 13.82 -13.99
C ASN A 41 6.79 14.34 -12.67
N GLU A 42 6.16 14.02 -11.55
CA GLU A 42 6.65 14.41 -10.23
C GLU A 42 7.91 13.64 -9.81
N LEU A 43 8.02 12.36 -10.21
CA LEU A 43 9.20 11.54 -9.96
C LEU A 43 10.39 11.91 -10.88
N GLY A 44 10.11 12.53 -12.02
CA GLY A 44 11.12 12.88 -13.03
C GLY A 44 11.62 11.67 -13.84
N PHE A 45 10.91 10.55 -13.81
CA PHE A 45 11.24 9.37 -14.61
C PHE A 45 10.00 8.52 -14.96
N ASN A 46 10.10 7.80 -16.08
CA ASN A 46 9.05 6.90 -16.52
C ASN A 46 9.05 5.61 -15.69
N LEU A 47 7.88 5.24 -15.19
CA LEU A 47 7.61 4.00 -14.47
C LEU A 47 7.24 2.89 -15.45
N ILE A 48 6.55 3.24 -16.54
CA ILE A 48 6.12 2.29 -17.58
C ILE A 48 6.74 2.62 -18.93
N THR A 49 7.01 1.59 -19.72
CA THR A 49 7.48 1.76 -21.10
C THR A 49 6.30 2.24 -21.96
N ARG A 50 6.36 3.47 -22.47
CA ARG A 50 5.33 4.03 -23.34
C ARG A 50 5.43 3.45 -24.76
N GLY A 51 4.34 2.88 -25.25
CA GLY A 51 4.20 2.28 -26.56
C GLY A 51 2.82 2.62 -27.14
N ARG A 52 2.72 2.68 -28.46
CA ARG A 52 1.52 3.15 -29.17
C ARG A 52 0.29 2.23 -29.02
N ASN A 53 0.44 1.07 -28.36
CA ASN A 53 -0.58 0.03 -28.26
C ASN A 53 -0.41 -0.85 -26.99
N ILE A 54 -0.18 -0.22 -25.83
CA ILE A 54 0.04 -0.91 -24.54
C ILE A 54 -1.27 -1.55 -24.07
N ARG A 55 -1.57 -2.76 -24.54
CA ARG A 55 -2.56 -3.64 -23.91
C ARG A 55 -2.02 -4.27 -22.61
N LYS A 56 -0.68 -4.28 -22.46
CA LYS A 56 0.05 -4.86 -21.34
C LYS A 56 0.98 -3.84 -20.70
N VAL A 57 0.88 -3.70 -19.39
CA VAL A 57 1.75 -2.84 -18.59
C VAL A 57 3.15 -3.45 -18.55
N ILE A 58 4.13 -2.71 -19.06
CA ILE A 58 5.55 -3.10 -19.01
C ILE A 58 6.27 -2.05 -18.17
N LEU A 59 6.91 -2.49 -17.08
CA LEU A 59 7.69 -1.61 -16.21
C LEU A 59 9.06 -1.30 -16.83
N THR A 60 9.55 -0.10 -16.58
CA THR A 60 10.95 0.25 -16.81
C THR A 60 11.81 -0.28 -15.65
N GLU A 61 13.14 -0.25 -15.79
CA GLU A 61 14.06 -0.58 -14.69
C GLU A 61 13.81 0.28 -13.44
N LYS A 62 13.61 1.59 -13.64
CA LYS A 62 13.23 2.53 -12.56
C LYS A 62 11.84 2.20 -12.01
N GLY A 63 10.90 1.78 -12.86
CA GLY A 63 9.58 1.30 -12.46
C GLY A 63 9.64 0.08 -11.54
N HIS A 64 10.51 -0.89 -11.84
CA HIS A 64 10.76 -2.05 -10.97
C HIS A 64 11.37 -1.66 -9.63
N ALA A 65 12.34 -0.74 -9.63
CA ALA A 65 12.91 -0.20 -8.39
C ALA A 65 11.85 0.51 -7.55
N PHE A 66 11.03 1.35 -8.17
CA PHE A 66 9.94 2.06 -7.49
C PHE A 66 8.86 1.10 -6.97
N TYR A 67 8.48 0.08 -7.74
CA TYR A 67 7.52 -0.93 -7.30
C TYR A 67 7.96 -1.67 -6.03
N ARG A 68 9.26 -1.94 -5.88
CA ARG A 68 9.80 -2.53 -4.65
C ARG A 68 9.71 -1.60 -3.43
N LEU A 69 9.79 -0.29 -3.64
CA LEU A 69 9.71 0.72 -2.58
C LEU A 69 8.27 1.15 -2.25
N ALA A 70 7.34 0.97 -3.20
CA ALA A 70 5.96 1.44 -3.09
C ALA A 70 5.19 0.94 -1.83
N PRO A 71 5.34 -0.32 -1.37
CA PRO A 71 4.67 -0.78 -0.15
C PRO A 71 5.10 -0.02 1.10
N ASP A 72 6.40 0.23 1.26
CA ASP A 72 6.93 0.94 2.42
C ASP A 72 6.60 2.43 2.37
N LEU A 73 6.65 3.03 1.18
CA LEU A 73 6.13 4.38 0.97
C LEU A 73 4.66 4.50 1.36
N LEU A 74 3.82 3.52 0.96
CA LEU A 74 2.39 3.52 1.31
C LEU A 74 2.17 3.40 2.82
N ARG A 75 2.96 2.55 3.50
CA ARG A 75 2.95 2.45 4.97
C ARG A 75 3.27 3.78 5.64
N LEU A 76 4.30 4.49 5.18
CA LEU A 76 4.67 5.79 5.71
C LEU A 76 3.58 6.85 5.47
N LEU A 77 3.01 6.88 4.26
CA LEU A 77 1.90 7.79 3.93
C LEU A 77 0.66 7.52 4.79
N ASN A 78 0.38 6.25 5.12
CA ASN A 78 -0.69 5.88 6.04
C ASN A 78 -0.40 6.35 7.46
N ALA A 79 0.81 6.12 7.98
CA ALA A 79 1.18 6.59 9.31
C ALA A 79 1.07 8.12 9.44
N ILE A 80 1.48 8.87 8.40
CA ILE A 80 1.31 10.33 8.36
C ILE A 80 -0.18 10.72 8.34
N ALA A 81 -1.01 9.98 7.59
CA ALA A 81 -2.44 10.21 7.55
C ALA A 81 -3.11 9.94 8.92
N ASP A 82 -2.68 8.89 9.63
CA ASP A 82 -3.16 8.56 10.98
C ASP A 82 -2.76 9.63 12.00
N ILE A 83 -1.54 10.17 11.90
CA ILE A 83 -1.10 11.31 12.73
C ILE A 83 -2.01 12.51 12.48
N ARG A 84 -2.30 12.83 11.21
CA ARG A 84 -3.17 13.95 10.83
C ARG A 84 -4.62 13.76 11.28
N ALA A 85 -5.13 12.52 11.29
CA ALA A 85 -6.48 12.21 11.73
C ALA A 85 -6.66 12.27 13.26
N GLY A 86 -5.58 12.51 14.01
CA GLY A 86 -5.54 12.38 15.47
C GLY A 86 -5.19 10.93 15.85
N ILE A 87 -4.19 10.77 16.70
CA ILE A 87 -3.58 9.48 17.05
C ILE A 87 -4.64 8.48 17.53
N LYS A 88 -5.13 7.61 16.64
CA LYS A 88 -5.83 6.38 17.03
C LYS A 88 -4.75 5.32 17.23
N GLN A 89 -4.22 5.19 18.45
CA GLN A 89 -3.16 4.24 18.78
C GLN A 89 -3.50 2.84 18.22
N PRO A 90 -2.77 2.30 17.23
CA PRO A 90 -2.89 0.90 16.86
C PRO A 90 -1.99 0.10 17.80
N GLY A 91 -2.52 -0.29 18.97
CA GLY A 91 -1.67 -0.87 20.01
C GLY A 91 -2.34 -1.59 21.18
N LYS A 92 -3.58 -2.09 21.04
CA LYS A 92 -4.16 -3.02 22.01
C LYS A 92 -4.66 -4.29 21.34
N THR A 93 -3.74 -5.08 20.81
CA THR A 93 -3.93 -6.52 20.74
C THR A 93 -2.86 -7.15 21.60
N CYS A 94 -3.21 -7.41 22.86
CA CYS A 94 -2.45 -8.34 23.68
C CYS A 94 -2.59 -9.73 23.04
N PRO A 95 -1.50 -10.45 22.72
CA PRO A 95 -1.62 -11.85 22.40
C PRO A 95 -2.07 -12.63 23.67
N PRO A 96 -2.93 -13.66 23.53
CA PRO A 96 -3.29 -14.52 24.64
C PRO A 96 -2.11 -15.43 25.01
N GLY A 97 -1.62 -15.30 26.24
CA GLY A 97 -0.76 -16.31 26.88
C GLY A 97 0.71 -15.94 27.01
N ALA A 98 1.10 -15.54 28.23
CA ALA A 98 2.44 -15.76 28.78
C ALA A 98 2.42 -15.67 30.33
N ILE A 99 2.02 -16.81 30.94
CA ILE A 99 2.50 -17.47 32.17
C ILE A 99 3.23 -16.60 33.24
N ILE A 100 2.76 -16.60 34.50
CA ILE A 100 3.59 -17.01 35.66
C ILE A 100 2.76 -17.39 36.91
N ASN A 101 2.98 -18.66 37.30
CA ASN A 101 3.04 -19.26 38.63
C ASN A 101 1.80 -19.40 39.55
N SER A 102 1.45 -20.68 39.71
CA SER A 102 0.83 -21.32 40.85
C SER A 102 1.48 -20.92 42.19
N GLY A 103 0.76 -20.15 43.00
CA GLY A 103 0.97 -20.05 44.45
C GLY A 103 -0.11 -20.86 45.16
N GLN A 104 0.29 -21.95 45.81
CA GLN A 104 -0.55 -22.76 46.67
C GLN A 104 -1.15 -21.89 47.80
N GLU A 105 -2.47 -21.69 47.80
CA GLU A 105 -3.20 -21.17 48.94
C GLU A 105 -3.48 -22.33 49.92
N ASN A 106 -2.59 -22.46 50.90
CA ASN A 106 -2.81 -23.27 52.09
C ASN A 106 -3.78 -22.54 53.02
N THR A 107 -5.03 -23.00 53.14
CA THR A 107 -5.82 -22.85 54.38
C THR A 107 -6.93 -23.93 54.45
N GLY A 108 -6.62 -25.09 55.01
CA GLY A 108 -7.61 -25.93 55.70
C GLY A 108 -7.78 -25.41 57.12
N ARG A 109 -8.93 -24.87 57.50
CA ARG A 109 -10.13 -25.56 58.02
C ARG A 109 -9.92 -26.09 59.45
N PHE A 110 -10.45 -25.34 60.42
CA PHE A 110 -10.95 -25.85 61.70
C PHE A 110 -12.26 -26.61 61.47
#